data_AF-A0A060C4F3-F1
#
_entry.id   AF-A0A060C4F3-F1
#
_cell.length_a   1.000
_cell.length_b   1.000
_cell.length_c   1.000
_cell.angle_alpha   90.00
_cell.angle_beta   90.00
_cell.angle_gamma   90.00
#
_symmetry.space_group_name_H-M   'P 1'
#
loop_
_entity.id
_entity.type
_entity.pdbx_description
1 polymer ?
#
loop_
_entity_poly.entity_id
_entity_poly.type
_entity_poly.pdbx_seq_one_letter_code
_entity_poly.pdbx_strand_id
1 'polypeptide(L)'
;MKIRGHTLVWHSQLPGWVSGISSRDDLLSVMRNHISKEAGHFAGKIAYWDVVNEAFQDGSGARRDSVFQRVIGDGYIEEAFRAARAADPNAKLCYNDYNIDGQNAKSNAVYSMVQDFKARGVPIDCVGLQAHLTLGNVPSD
;
A
#
# COMPACT_ATOMS: atom_id res chain seq x y z
N MET A 1 -16.91 -17.26 -5.46
CA MET A 1 -16.47 -16.32 -4.41
C MET A 1 -15.35 -15.45 -4.97
N LYS A 2 -15.30 -14.15 -4.66
CA LYS A 2 -14.17 -13.28 -5.03
C LYS A 2 -13.14 -13.26 -3.89
N ILE A 3 -11.85 -13.18 -4.23
CA ILE A 3 -10.75 -13.17 -3.26
C ILE A 3 -10.12 -11.77 -3.24
N ARG A 4 -9.81 -11.26 -2.05
CA ARG A 4 -8.94 -10.09 -1.83
C ARG A 4 -7.58 -10.58 -1.38
N GLY A 5 -6.53 -10.26 -2.13
CA GLY A 5 -5.15 -10.51 -1.73
C GLY A 5 -4.69 -9.45 -0.74
N HIS A 6 -4.24 -9.86 0.43
CA HIS A 6 -3.78 -8.99 1.50
C HIS A 6 -2.49 -9.56 2.08
N THR A 7 -1.33 -8.91 1.98
CA THR A 7 -1.01 -7.65 1.27
C THR A 7 0.39 -7.79 0.64
N LEU A 8 0.70 -7.02 -0.40
CA LEU A 8 1.97 -7.15 -1.13
C LEU A 8 3.12 -6.37 -0.47
N VAL A 9 2.85 -5.18 0.07
CA VAL A 9 3.86 -4.34 0.72
C VAL A 9 3.31 -3.82 2.04
N TRP A 10 3.99 -4.18 3.13
CA TRP A 10 3.65 -3.71 4.47
C TRP A 10 4.91 -3.56 5.32
N HIS A 11 4.88 -2.61 6.25
CA HIS A 11 5.99 -2.38 7.19
C HIS A 11 6.11 -3.49 8.24
N SER A 12 5.02 -4.22 8.49
CA SER A 12 4.95 -5.33 9.44
C SER A 12 5.11 -6.67 8.74
N GLN A 13 5.42 -7.70 9.53
CA GLN A 13 5.56 -9.10 9.08
C GLN A 13 6.59 -9.32 7.96
N LEU A 14 7.58 -8.43 7.83
CA LEU A 14 8.67 -8.59 6.88
C LEU A 14 9.66 -9.67 7.34
N PRO A 15 10.16 -10.52 6.42
CA PRO A 15 11.30 -11.37 6.70
C PRO A 15 12.51 -10.54 7.10
N GLY A 16 13.24 -10.97 8.13
CA GLY A 16 14.33 -10.17 8.71
C GLY A 16 15.43 -9.78 7.70
N TRP A 17 15.67 -10.58 6.67
CA TRP A 17 16.65 -10.26 5.63
C TRP A 17 16.27 -9.03 4.79
N VAL A 18 14.96 -8.76 4.60
CA VAL A 18 14.49 -7.57 3.86
C VAL A 18 14.77 -6.30 4.65
N SER A 19 14.57 -6.35 5.97
CA SER A 19 14.83 -5.22 6.87
C SER A 19 16.31 -4.83 6.95
N GLY A 20 17.22 -5.75 6.60
CA GLY A 20 18.66 -5.52 6.56
C GLY A 20 19.20 -4.91 5.26
N ILE A 21 18.36 -4.73 4.23
CA ILE A 21 18.79 -4.16 2.96
C ILE A 21 18.90 -2.64 3.08
N SER A 22 20.08 -2.09 2.79
CA SER A 22 20.36 -0.64 2.83
C SER A 22 20.55 -0.01 1.45
N SER A 23 20.71 -0.82 0.41
CA SER A 23 20.82 -0.37 -0.98
C SER A 23 19.44 -0.11 -1.56
N ARG A 24 19.24 1.11 -2.09
CA ARG A 24 18.00 1.53 -2.75
C ARG A 24 17.62 0.58 -3.89
N ASP A 25 18.58 0.31 -4.77
CA ASP A 25 18.34 -0.44 -5.99
C ASP A 25 18.07 -1.92 -5.68
N ASP A 26 18.77 -2.49 -4.70
CA ASP A 26 18.52 -3.86 -4.25
C ASP A 26 17.13 -3.99 -3.62
N LEU A 27 16.73 -3.05 -2.75
CA LEU A 27 15.42 -3.11 -2.12
C LEU A 27 14.28 -2.89 -3.13
N LEU A 28 14.46 -1.96 -4.09
CA LEU A 28 13.51 -1.78 -5.20
C LEU A 28 13.39 -3.06 -6.03
N SER A 29 14.52 -3.69 -6.37
CA SER A 29 14.56 -4.95 -7.11
C SER A 29 13.83 -6.07 -6.35
N VAL A 30 14.12 -6.23 -5.06
CA VAL A 30 13.47 -7.20 -4.18
C VAL A 30 11.96 -6.97 -4.10
N MET A 31 11.52 -5.73 -3.89
CA MET A 31 10.10 -5.38 -3.80
C MET A 31 9.38 -5.67 -5.12
N ARG A 32 9.93 -5.23 -6.26
CA ARG A 32 9.33 -5.48 -7.59
C ARG A 32 9.28 -6.97 -7.91
N ASN A 33 10.34 -7.72 -7.59
CA ASN A 33 10.37 -9.16 -7.79
C ASN A 33 9.34 -9.88 -6.91
N HIS A 34 9.20 -9.51 -5.64
CA HIS A 34 8.18 -10.05 -4.75
C HIS A 34 6.77 -9.82 -5.30
N ILE A 35 6.44 -8.58 -5.66
CA ILE A 35 5.14 -8.22 -6.25
C ILE A 35 4.88 -9.02 -7.53
N SER A 36 5.85 -9.07 -8.44
CA SER A 36 5.73 -9.79 -9.71
C SER A 36 5.48 -11.29 -9.49
N LYS A 37 6.18 -11.91 -8.54
CA LYS A 37 6.01 -13.34 -8.24
C LYS A 37 4.66 -13.63 -7.59
N GLU A 38 4.26 -12.88 -6.56
CA GLU A 38 2.99 -13.13 -5.86
C GLU A 38 1.77 -12.75 -6.71
N ALA A 39 1.69 -11.50 -7.16
CA ALA A 39 0.55 -11.02 -7.95
C ALA A 39 0.47 -11.75 -9.30
N GLY A 40 1.62 -12.02 -9.94
CA GLY A 40 1.68 -12.79 -11.18
C GLY A 40 1.27 -14.25 -11.02
N HIS A 41 1.66 -14.90 -9.91
CA HIS A 41 1.27 -16.29 -9.64
C HIS A 41 -0.26 -16.44 -9.49
N PHE A 42 -0.92 -15.45 -8.89
CA PHE A 42 -2.37 -15.44 -8.71
C PHE A 42 -3.15 -14.62 -9.75
N ALA A 43 -2.50 -14.22 -10.85
CA ALA A 43 -3.11 -13.35 -11.84
C ALA A 43 -4.47 -13.89 -12.35
N GLY A 44 -5.48 -13.02 -12.38
CA GLY A 44 -6.84 -13.38 -12.79
C GLY A 44 -7.66 -14.18 -11.76
N LYS A 45 -7.08 -14.56 -10.61
CA LYS A 45 -7.78 -15.21 -9.49
C LYS A 45 -8.12 -14.24 -8.37
N ILE A 46 -7.41 -13.12 -8.28
CA ILE A 46 -7.59 -12.08 -7.26
C ILE A 46 -8.43 -10.95 -7.84
N ALA A 47 -9.50 -10.58 -7.13
CA ALA A 47 -10.36 -9.47 -7.55
C ALA A 47 -9.80 -8.12 -7.09
N TYR A 48 -9.20 -8.08 -5.90
CA TYR A 48 -8.60 -6.88 -5.32
C TYR A 48 -7.27 -7.23 -4.65
N TRP A 49 -6.24 -6.44 -4.88
CA TRP A 49 -5.00 -6.48 -4.12
C TRP A 49 -4.92 -5.26 -3.21
N ASP A 50 -4.70 -5.48 -1.92
CA ASP A 50 -4.12 -4.45 -1.08
C ASP A 50 -2.63 -4.41 -1.44
N VAL A 51 -2.25 -3.43 -2.26
CA VAL A 51 -0.88 -3.34 -2.82
C VAL A 51 0.08 -2.80 -1.78
N VAL A 52 -0.32 -1.73 -1.10
CA VAL A 52 0.42 -1.15 0.01
C VAL A 52 -0.52 -1.00 1.19
N ASN A 53 -0.09 -1.49 2.35
CA ASN A 53 -0.83 -1.42 3.60
C ASN A 53 -0.15 -0.43 4.56
N GLU A 54 -0.93 0.48 5.14
CA GLU A 54 -0.56 1.31 6.30
C GLU A 54 0.73 2.15 6.14
N ALA A 55 0.87 2.84 5.01
CA ALA A 55 2.05 3.66 4.70
C ALA A 55 2.12 5.02 5.43
N PHE A 56 1.09 5.38 6.20
CA PHE A 56 1.03 6.64 6.95
C PHE A 56 0.95 6.41 8.46
N GLN A 57 1.54 7.32 9.24
CA GLN A 57 1.46 7.34 10.70
C GLN A 57 0.16 7.99 11.18
N ASP A 58 -0.26 7.60 12.38
CA ASP A 58 -1.36 8.26 13.06
C ASP A 58 -0.95 9.67 13.53
N GLY A 59 -1.95 10.53 13.75
CA GLY A 59 -1.76 11.90 14.25
C GLY A 59 -1.29 12.89 13.18
N SER A 60 -0.10 12.71 12.62
CA SER A 60 0.52 13.68 11.69
C SER A 60 0.18 13.46 10.22
N GLY A 61 -0.21 12.24 9.82
CA GLY A 61 -0.32 11.86 8.41
C GLY A 61 1.05 11.82 7.70
N ALA A 62 2.16 11.84 8.43
CA ALA A 62 3.49 11.65 7.87
C ALA A 62 3.66 10.20 7.38
N ARG A 63 4.67 9.96 6.53
CA ARG A 63 5.04 8.61 6.11
C ARG A 63 5.45 7.75 7.31
N ARG A 64 5.01 6.50 7.30
CA ARG A 64 5.37 5.51 8.31
C ARG A 64 6.83 5.13 8.18
N ASP A 65 7.53 5.10 9.31
CA ASP A 65 8.88 4.57 9.36
C ASP A 65 8.87 3.07 9.00
N SER A 66 9.62 2.74 7.95
CA SER A 66 9.75 1.39 7.42
C SER A 66 11.05 1.30 6.61
N VAL A 67 11.55 0.08 6.39
CA VAL A 67 12.74 -0.09 5.54
C VAL A 67 12.52 0.49 4.14
N PHE A 68 11.32 0.33 3.57
CA PHE A 68 10.95 0.92 2.28
C PHE A 68 11.01 2.45 2.32
N GLN A 69 10.41 3.08 3.34
CA GLN A 69 10.43 4.54 3.46
C GLN A 69 11.85 5.08 3.69
N ARG A 70 12.68 4.44 4.53
CA ARG A 70 14.03 4.91 4.83
C ARG A 70 14.99 4.76 3.65
N VAL A 71 14.88 3.68 2.89
CA VAL A 71 15.85 3.30 1.85
C VAL A 71 15.41 3.75 0.46
N ILE A 72 14.11 3.68 0.16
CA ILE A 72 13.54 4.08 -1.14
C ILE A 72 12.86 5.46 -1.07
N GLY A 73 12.35 5.88 0.08
CA GLY A 73 11.56 7.11 0.18
C GLY A 73 10.23 7.01 -0.56
N ASP A 74 9.53 8.14 -0.68
CA ASP A 74 8.10 8.22 -1.05
C ASP A 74 7.72 7.48 -2.35
N GLY A 75 8.66 7.34 -3.28
CA GLY A 75 8.45 6.66 -4.56
C GLY A 75 8.13 5.17 -4.44
N TYR A 76 8.41 4.49 -3.32
CA TYR A 76 8.20 3.05 -3.22
C TYR A 76 6.74 2.63 -3.41
N ILE A 77 5.79 3.49 -3.00
CA ILE A 77 4.36 3.19 -3.09
C ILE A 77 3.93 3.19 -4.55
N GLU A 78 4.27 4.24 -5.29
CA GLU A 78 3.99 4.31 -6.73
C GLU A 78 4.61 3.13 -7.48
N GLU A 79 5.88 2.82 -7.18
CA GLU A 79 6.59 1.69 -7.77
C GLU A 79 5.87 0.36 -7.50
N ALA A 80 5.34 0.17 -6.29
CA ALA A 80 4.56 -1.02 -5.95
C ALA A 80 3.27 -1.12 -6.79
N PHE A 81 2.53 -0.03 -6.95
CA PHE A 81 1.32 -0.01 -7.79
C PHE A 81 1.62 -0.29 -9.27
N ARG A 82 2.68 0.31 -9.82
CA ARG A 82 3.11 0.06 -11.20
C ARG A 82 3.52 -1.40 -11.40
N ALA A 83 4.29 -1.97 -10.48
CA ALA A 83 4.67 -3.38 -10.51
C ALA A 83 3.46 -4.31 -10.41
N ALA A 84 2.51 -4.02 -9.51
CA ALA A 84 1.30 -4.82 -9.34
C ALA A 84 0.41 -4.79 -10.60
N ARG A 85 0.27 -3.62 -11.24
CA ARG A 85 -0.48 -3.52 -12.50
C ARG A 85 0.18 -4.30 -13.63
N ALA A 86 1.51 -4.30 -13.71
CA ALA A 86 2.23 -5.07 -14.71
C ALA A 86 2.10 -6.59 -14.49
N ALA A 87 1.99 -7.03 -13.23
CA ALA A 87 1.87 -8.43 -12.86
C ALA A 87 0.45 -9.00 -13.04
N ASP A 88 -0.59 -8.23 -12.68
CA ASP A 88 -1.99 -8.58 -12.93
C ASP A 88 -2.79 -7.34 -13.39
N PRO A 89 -3.03 -7.19 -14.71
CA PRO A 89 -3.79 -6.05 -15.22
C PRO A 89 -5.29 -6.10 -14.88
N ASN A 90 -5.83 -7.24 -14.43
CA ASN A 90 -7.26 -7.43 -14.21
C ASN A 90 -7.68 -7.16 -12.76
N ALA A 91 -6.78 -7.34 -11.80
CA ALA A 91 -7.06 -7.05 -10.40
C ALA A 91 -7.28 -5.55 -10.15
N LYS A 92 -8.16 -5.23 -9.20
CA LYS A 92 -8.29 -3.87 -8.65
C LYS A 92 -7.19 -3.62 -7.62
N LEU A 93 -6.45 -2.53 -7.77
CA LEU A 93 -5.29 -2.21 -6.94
C LEU A 93 -5.70 -1.18 -5.89
N CYS A 94 -5.69 -1.59 -4.62
CA CYS A 94 -6.10 -0.75 -3.50
C CYS A 94 -4.90 -0.34 -2.62
N TYR A 95 -4.97 0.88 -2.10
CA TYR A 95 -4.24 1.27 -0.88
C TYR A 95 -5.11 0.90 0.32
N ASN A 96 -4.58 0.28 1.38
CA ASN A 96 -5.38 -0.13 2.54
C ASN A 96 -4.81 0.45 3.85
N ASP A 97 -5.66 0.98 4.72
CA ASP A 97 -5.22 1.58 5.99
C ASP A 97 -6.34 1.63 7.05
N TYR A 98 -5.94 1.80 8.31
CA TYR A 98 -6.83 2.04 9.45
C TYR A 98 -6.83 3.52 9.85
N ASN A 99 -7.80 3.94 10.68
CA ASN A 99 -7.95 5.33 11.14
C ASN A 99 -8.10 6.36 10.01
N ILE A 100 -8.64 5.95 8.87
CA ILE A 100 -8.93 6.84 7.73
C ILE A 100 -10.42 6.90 7.41
N ASP A 101 -11.25 6.38 8.31
CA ASP A 101 -12.70 6.33 8.21
C ASP A 101 -13.39 7.68 8.48
N GLY A 102 -12.70 8.58 9.18
CA GLY A 102 -13.10 9.97 9.39
C GLY A 102 -12.04 10.95 8.91
N GLN A 103 -12.40 12.24 8.82
CA GLN A 103 -11.46 13.27 8.39
C GLN A 103 -10.44 13.56 9.50
N ASN A 104 -9.17 13.41 9.15
CA ASN A 104 -8.03 13.72 10.00
C ASN A 104 -6.77 13.91 9.14
N ALA A 105 -5.64 14.20 9.76
CA ALA A 105 -4.39 14.42 9.03
C ALA A 105 -3.96 13.20 8.18
N LYS A 106 -4.22 11.98 8.65
CA LYS A 106 -3.89 10.73 7.97
C LYS A 106 -4.80 10.50 6.75
N SER A 107 -6.12 10.63 6.89
CA SER A 107 -7.03 10.51 5.75
C SER A 107 -6.82 11.62 4.72
N ASN A 108 -6.48 12.85 5.14
CA ASN A 108 -6.09 13.93 4.23
C ASN A 108 -4.80 13.61 3.45
N ALA A 109 -3.80 13.01 4.10
CA ALA A 109 -2.56 12.59 3.45
C ALA A 109 -2.79 11.45 2.45
N VAL A 110 -3.63 10.47 2.79
CA VAL A 110 -4.06 9.41 1.88
C VAL A 110 -4.81 10.00 0.68
N TYR A 111 -5.78 10.88 0.92
CA TYR A 111 -6.53 11.56 -0.15
C TYR A 111 -5.60 12.31 -1.10
N SER A 112 -4.66 13.10 -0.56
CA SER A 112 -3.69 13.86 -1.35
C SER A 112 -2.80 12.95 -2.21
N MET A 113 -2.34 11.82 -1.65
CA MET A 113 -1.56 10.83 -2.39
C MET A 113 -2.38 10.20 -3.54
N VAL A 114 -3.63 9.83 -3.29
CA VAL A 114 -4.51 9.27 -4.32
C VAL A 114 -4.76 10.29 -5.42
N GLN A 115 -5.01 11.56 -5.07
CA GLN A 115 -5.22 12.63 -6.04
C GLN A 115 -3.99 12.84 -6.94
N ASP A 116 -2.79 12.90 -6.35
CA ASP A 116 -1.52 12.99 -7.08
C ASP A 116 -1.32 11.78 -8.02
N PHE A 117 -1.53 10.57 -7.50
CA PHE A 117 -1.40 9.33 -8.27
C PHE A 117 -2.33 9.30 -9.48
N LYS A 118 -3.59 9.69 -9.28
CA LYS A 118 -4.58 9.79 -10.37
C LYS A 118 -4.16 10.84 -11.40
N ALA A 119 -3.63 12.00 -10.97
CA ALA A 119 -3.16 13.05 -11.87
C ALA A 119 -1.95 12.61 -12.72
N ARG A 120 -1.05 11.77 -12.18
CA ARG A 120 0.15 11.28 -12.86
C ARG A 120 -0.01 9.90 -13.51
N GLY A 121 -1.22 9.34 -13.53
CA GLY A 121 -1.49 8.04 -14.16
C GLY A 121 -0.86 6.85 -13.43
N VAL A 122 -0.68 6.92 -12.12
CA VAL A 122 -0.33 5.77 -11.27
C VAL A 122 -1.57 4.87 -11.13
N PRO A 123 -1.46 3.54 -11.30
CA PRO A 123 -2.63 2.67 -11.43
C PRO A 123 -3.26 2.30 -10.07
N ILE A 124 -3.86 3.28 -9.39
CA ILE A 124 -4.65 3.07 -8.17
C ILE A 124 -6.15 3.08 -8.47
N ASP A 125 -6.85 2.02 -8.04
CA ASP A 125 -8.28 1.83 -8.30
C ASP A 125 -9.17 2.12 -7.09
N CYS A 126 -8.64 1.95 -5.87
CA CYS A 126 -9.43 1.96 -4.64
C CYS A 126 -8.61 2.36 -3.41
N VAL A 127 -9.33 2.77 -2.37
CA VAL A 127 -8.84 2.87 -1.00
C VAL A 127 -9.67 1.93 -0.14
N GLY A 128 -9.01 1.05 0.61
CA GLY A 128 -9.60 0.18 1.61
C GLY A 128 -9.53 0.82 2.97
N LEU A 129 -10.70 0.95 3.61
CA LEU A 129 -10.83 1.40 4.98
C LEU A 129 -10.97 0.16 5.86
N GLN A 130 -10.02 -0.06 6.78
CA GLN A 130 -10.03 -1.27 7.62
C GLN A 130 -11.20 -1.30 8.62
N ALA A 131 -11.73 -0.12 9.01
CA ALA A 131 -12.84 0.01 9.95
C ALA A 131 -12.62 -0.72 11.28
N HIS A 132 -11.40 -0.69 11.81
CA HIS A 132 -11.09 -1.11 13.17
C HIS A 132 -11.57 -0.06 14.17
N LEU A 133 -12.88 -0.05 14.42
CA LEU A 133 -13.56 0.95 15.23
C LEU A 133 -13.77 0.47 16.67
N THR A 134 -13.63 1.38 17.62
CA THR A 134 -13.95 1.14 19.03
C THR A 134 -15.33 1.71 19.34
N LEU A 135 -16.19 0.95 20.02
CA LEU A 135 -17.51 1.42 20.45
C LEU A 135 -17.38 2.72 21.25
N GLY A 136 -18.13 3.75 20.86
CA GLY A 136 -18.09 5.09 21.47
C GLY A 136 -17.01 6.02 20.89
N ASN A 137 -16.12 5.53 20.04
CA ASN A 137 -15.06 6.30 19.38
C ASN A 137 -15.13 6.15 17.84
N VAL A 138 -16.35 6.21 17.29
CA VAL A 138 -16.58 6.18 15.83
C VAL A 138 -16.53 7.61 15.29
N PRO A 139 -15.94 7.85 14.11
CA PRO A 139 -16.00 9.16 13.46
C PRO A 139 -17.45 9.64 13.29
N SER A 140 -17.69 10.94 13.50
CA SER A 140 -19.03 11.53 13.45
C SER A 140 -19.31 12.33 12.19
N ASP A 141 -18.32 12.43 11.31
CA ASP A 141 -18.26 13.30 10.14
C ASP A 141 -18.42 12.54 8.81
#